data_AF-A0A3S5IRF5-F1
#
_entry.id   AF-A0A3S5IRF5-F1
#
_cell.length_a   1.000
_cell.length_b   1.000
_cell.length_c   1.000
_cell.angle_alpha   90.00
_cell.angle_beta   90.00
_cell.angle_gamma   90.00
#
_symmetry.space_group_name_H-M   'P 1'
#
loop_
_entity.id
_entity.type
_entity.pdbx_description
1 polymer ?
#
loop_
_entity_poly.entity_id
_entity_poly.type
_entity_poly.pdbx_seq_one_letter_code
_entity_poly.pdbx_strand_id
1 'polypeptide(L)'
;MSTRLAALCNGIACFPTTLAQQRRWITRLYTSYYPGVLYPNQLVQGKQSLPPGVTLSTALKKMPQTRHEESTKENDPHNGNETRGVSWTDASSTDLMHAHNAGRQESLSAATQRPYVPLGEVAKLELQGDYYMEGGLFQEALEHYGVVAKAYSIAYPENHSKRIGILLKLAGAFRHVGRLDSSKANIENALRMLDASTRSSLELICEALLELGLTREALGIKQEGAEAYEEAVEVMNLFHNWGESHRMLRLLPRLGRRFSLNFEEKFVYFSPFDYDRTFAIADQCMERAERVYREAGNNEGVIRVLQRRKEMIDKKFFNLRDFAGRIHTMRGHWMRRAQHLTNAPTPDELLRYTPTIHQVHRDFKYELTAPIGREKDVMPGVNRVVLDMGNPYRRRGRLSNKMLRDADHNFAKYVRQKEYNI
;
A
#
# COMPACT_ATOMS: atom_id res chain seq x y z
N MET A 1 -24.68 -77.88 -16.30
CA MET A 1 -26.07 -78.34 -16.05
C MET A 1 -27.01 -77.30 -16.64
N SER A 2 -27.39 -77.49 -17.91
CA SER A 2 -28.78 -77.71 -18.38
C SER A 2 -29.72 -76.54 -18.01
N THR A 3 -30.16 -75.71 -18.95
CA THR A 3 -31.16 -76.11 -19.96
C THR A 3 -31.22 -75.13 -21.15
N ARG A 4 -31.49 -75.69 -22.33
CA ARG A 4 -31.87 -75.04 -23.59
C ARG A 4 -33.30 -74.48 -23.53
N LEU A 5 -33.62 -73.42 -24.27
CA LEU A 5 -34.56 -73.44 -25.42
C LEU A 5 -35.09 -72.04 -25.75
N ALA A 6 -35.15 -71.77 -27.06
CA ALA A 6 -35.69 -70.59 -27.70
C ALA A 6 -37.23 -70.55 -27.67
N ALA A 7 -37.80 -69.34 -27.67
CA ALA A 7 -39.12 -69.06 -28.25
C ALA A 7 -39.26 -67.56 -28.58
N LEU A 8 -39.57 -67.28 -29.84
CA LEU A 8 -40.01 -66.00 -30.40
C LEU A 8 -41.32 -65.52 -29.75
N CYS A 9 -41.52 -64.21 -29.64
CA CYS A 9 -42.68 -63.51 -30.20
C CYS A 9 -42.60 -61.99 -29.98
N ASN A 10 -42.62 -61.27 -31.10
CA ASN A 10 -43.12 -59.91 -31.33
C ASN A 10 -43.64 -59.13 -30.12
N GLY A 11 -42.90 -58.07 -29.76
CA GLY A 11 -43.40 -56.96 -28.97
C GLY A 11 -42.69 -55.69 -29.41
N ILE A 12 -43.40 -54.88 -30.21
CA ILE A 12 -42.99 -53.53 -30.59
C ILE A 12 -42.86 -52.72 -29.29
N ALA A 13 -41.65 -52.63 -28.76
CA ALA A 13 -41.31 -51.67 -27.73
C ALA A 13 -40.54 -50.55 -28.42
N CYS A 14 -41.23 -49.44 -28.67
CA CYS A 14 -40.62 -48.15 -28.97
C CYS A 14 -39.59 -47.84 -27.88
N PHE A 15 -38.32 -48.16 -28.12
CA PHE A 15 -37.25 -47.55 -27.37
C PHE A 15 -37.25 -46.06 -27.74
N PRO A 16 -37.43 -45.13 -26.80
CA PRO A 16 -37.12 -43.75 -27.09
C PRO A 16 -35.63 -43.75 -27.46
N THR A 17 -35.33 -43.38 -28.69
CA THR A 17 -33.98 -42.97 -29.08
C THR A 17 -33.62 -41.81 -28.17
N THR A 18 -33.04 -42.11 -27.01
CA THR A 18 -32.31 -41.13 -26.23
C THR A 18 -31.20 -40.66 -27.15
N LEU A 19 -31.42 -39.53 -27.81
CA LEU A 19 -30.37 -38.77 -28.46
C LEU A 19 -29.27 -38.63 -27.42
N ALA A 20 -28.24 -39.46 -27.52
CA ALA A 20 -27.04 -39.35 -26.73
C ALA A 20 -26.44 -38.01 -27.12
N GLN A 21 -26.79 -36.98 -26.36
CA GLN A 21 -26.34 -35.62 -26.59
C GLN A 21 -24.82 -35.66 -26.51
N GLN A 22 -24.17 -35.62 -27.67
CA GLN A 22 -22.71 -35.53 -27.76
C GLN A 22 -22.30 -34.36 -26.87
N ARG A 23 -21.56 -34.66 -25.80
CA ARG A 23 -20.90 -33.64 -25.00
C ARG A 23 -19.99 -32.90 -25.95
N ARG A 24 -20.41 -31.73 -26.41
CA ARG A 24 -19.57 -30.84 -27.22
C ARG A 24 -18.43 -30.40 -26.31
N TRP A 25 -17.24 -30.91 -26.57
CA TRP A 25 -16.01 -30.44 -25.95
C TRP A 25 -15.69 -29.08 -26.56
N ILE A 26 -16.16 -28.01 -25.92
CA ILE A 26 -15.89 -26.64 -26.36
C ILE A 26 -14.58 -26.21 -25.69
N THR A 27 -13.51 -26.16 -26.46
CA THR A 27 -12.23 -25.55 -26.08
C THR A 27 -12.05 -24.21 -26.79
N ARG A 28 -11.28 -23.30 -26.20
CA ARG A 28 -10.94 -22.00 -26.83
C ARG A 28 -9.62 -22.13 -27.57
N LEU A 29 -9.64 -21.94 -28.89
CA LEU A 29 -8.44 -21.95 -29.74
C LEU A 29 -7.75 -20.58 -29.80
N TYR A 30 -8.42 -19.51 -29.33
CA TYR A 30 -7.93 -18.13 -29.36
C TYR A 30 -7.47 -17.64 -30.76
N THR A 31 -8.05 -18.19 -31.84
CA THR A 31 -7.68 -17.87 -33.23
C THR A 31 -8.16 -16.49 -33.67
N SER A 32 -9.33 -16.06 -33.21
CA SER A 32 -9.85 -14.71 -33.42
C SER A 32 -9.47 -13.80 -32.24
N TYR A 33 -9.57 -12.48 -32.45
CA TYR A 33 -9.38 -11.50 -31.39
C TYR A 33 -10.22 -11.86 -30.15
N TYR A 34 -9.54 -12.03 -29.01
CA TYR A 34 -10.16 -12.33 -27.73
C TYR A 34 -9.94 -11.14 -26.78
N PRO A 35 -11.00 -10.44 -26.36
CA PRO A 35 -10.85 -9.33 -25.43
C PRO A 35 -10.36 -9.83 -24.06
N GLY A 36 -9.46 -9.07 -23.45
CA GLY A 36 -8.97 -9.37 -22.10
C GLY A 36 -10.11 -9.41 -21.08
N VAL A 37 -9.93 -10.20 -20.02
CA VAL A 37 -10.90 -10.29 -18.92
C VAL A 37 -10.61 -9.20 -17.89
N LEU A 38 -11.67 -8.60 -17.34
CA LEU A 38 -11.54 -7.69 -16.21
C LEU A 38 -11.25 -8.51 -14.95
N TYR A 39 -10.09 -8.28 -14.34
CA TYR A 39 -9.66 -9.01 -13.15
C TYR A 39 -9.11 -8.04 -12.09
N PRO A 40 -9.30 -8.30 -10.78
CA PRO A 40 -8.91 -7.35 -9.73
C PRO A 40 -7.42 -6.99 -9.67
N ASN A 41 -6.56 -7.78 -10.31
CA ASN A 41 -5.13 -7.46 -10.38
C ASN A 41 -4.82 -6.25 -11.28
N GLN A 42 -5.77 -5.81 -12.10
CA GLN A 42 -5.64 -4.65 -12.99
C GLN A 42 -5.95 -3.31 -12.29
N LEU A 43 -6.16 -3.32 -10.96
CA LEU A 43 -6.42 -2.10 -10.20
C LEU A 43 -5.22 -1.15 -10.25
N VAL A 44 -5.49 0.14 -10.45
CA VAL A 44 -4.46 1.18 -10.46
C VAL A 44 -3.97 1.40 -9.04
N GLN A 45 -2.71 1.07 -8.80
CA GLN A 45 -2.08 1.20 -7.48
C GLN A 45 -1.62 2.64 -7.23
N GLY A 46 -1.79 3.11 -6.00
CA GLY A 46 -1.23 4.39 -5.55
C GLY A 46 0.30 4.30 -5.40
N LYS A 47 1.02 5.35 -5.82
CA LYS A 47 2.46 5.46 -5.60
C LYS A 47 2.75 5.89 -4.16
N GLN A 48 3.68 5.21 -3.51
CA GLN A 48 4.11 5.58 -2.18
C GLN A 48 5.01 6.81 -2.23
N SER A 49 4.75 7.79 -1.37
CA SER A 49 5.47 9.07 -1.33
C SER A 49 6.00 9.34 0.07
N LEU A 50 7.09 10.09 0.19
CA LEU A 50 7.50 10.62 1.48
C LEU A 50 6.38 11.47 2.11
N PRO A 51 6.24 11.46 3.46
CA PRO A 51 5.32 12.33 4.16
C PRO A 51 5.64 13.82 3.90
N PRO A 52 4.62 14.69 3.85
CA PRO A 52 4.85 16.13 3.73
C PRO A 52 5.67 16.62 4.94
N GLY A 53 6.74 17.39 4.67
CA GLY A 53 7.63 17.94 5.70
C GLY A 53 8.89 17.11 5.98
N VAL A 54 9.00 15.89 5.45
CA VAL A 54 10.25 15.11 5.48
C VAL A 54 10.95 15.26 4.13
N THR A 55 12.09 15.96 4.11
CA THR A 55 12.96 16.03 2.93
C THR A 55 13.87 14.80 2.87
N LEU A 56 14.38 14.47 1.68
CA LEU A 56 15.33 13.36 1.49
C LEU A 56 16.56 13.52 2.41
N SER A 57 17.14 14.71 2.43
CA SER A 57 18.24 15.11 3.30
C SER A 57 17.93 14.92 4.78
N THR A 58 16.70 15.18 5.25
CA THR A 58 16.32 14.89 6.64
C THR A 58 16.14 13.39 6.90
N ALA A 59 15.64 12.64 5.92
CA ALA A 59 15.50 11.19 6.00
C ALA A 59 16.89 10.51 6.06
N LEU A 60 17.86 11.03 5.31
CA LEU A 60 19.25 10.57 5.32
C LEU A 60 20.03 11.05 6.57
N LYS A 61 19.77 12.27 7.08
CA LYS A 61 20.47 12.82 8.27
C LYS A 61 20.01 12.25 9.62
N LYS A 62 18.82 11.65 9.73
CA LYS A 62 18.36 11.00 10.98
C LYS A 62 19.13 9.72 11.35
N MET A 63 20.19 9.41 10.61
CA MET A 63 21.20 8.45 11.00
C MET A 63 21.92 8.88 12.29
N PRO A 64 22.14 7.98 13.27
CA PRO A 64 22.97 8.31 14.42
C PRO A 64 24.40 8.55 13.94
N GLN A 65 24.85 9.81 14.05
CA GLN A 65 26.27 10.15 13.95
C GLN A 65 27.01 9.49 15.12
N THR A 66 27.46 8.26 14.96
CA THR A 66 28.50 7.69 15.81
C THR A 66 29.83 7.76 15.09
N ARG A 67 30.62 8.80 15.40
CA ARG A 67 32.07 8.73 15.71
C ARG A 67 32.64 10.15 15.88
N HIS A 68 33.00 10.44 17.14
CA HIS A 68 33.89 11.48 17.64
C HIS A 68 33.54 12.94 17.37
N GLU A 69 32.94 13.60 18.37
CA GLU A 69 33.58 14.68 19.12
C GLU A 69 32.72 15.01 20.36
N GLU A 70 33.06 14.40 21.49
CA GLU A 70 32.80 14.98 22.80
C GLU A 70 33.97 15.92 23.12
N SER A 71 33.73 17.22 23.23
CA SER A 71 34.18 17.98 24.40
C SER A 71 33.63 19.41 24.42
N THR A 72 32.96 19.69 25.54
CA THR A 72 32.89 20.98 26.26
C THR A 72 32.19 22.17 25.59
N LYS A 73 31.03 22.53 26.14
CA LYS A 73 30.87 23.72 27.00
C LYS A 73 29.50 23.73 27.69
N GLU A 74 29.55 23.80 29.02
CA GLU A 74 28.41 24.07 29.90
C GLU A 74 28.00 25.54 29.86
N ASN A 75 26.67 25.72 29.91
CA ASN A 75 25.87 26.78 30.55
C ASN A 75 26.05 28.26 30.15
N ASP A 76 24.99 28.85 29.61
CA ASP A 76 24.17 29.77 30.43
C ASP A 76 22.71 29.91 29.91
N PRO A 77 21.74 30.19 30.80
CA PRO A 77 20.30 30.14 30.51
C PRO A 77 19.72 31.54 30.30
N HIS A 78 19.17 31.82 29.12
CA HIS A 78 18.04 32.72 28.86
C HIS A 78 18.06 33.16 27.39
N ASN A 79 17.27 32.48 26.55
CA ASN A 79 16.45 33.20 25.58
C ASN A 79 15.33 32.27 25.10
N GLY A 80 14.12 32.53 25.58
CA GLY A 80 12.92 31.81 25.16
C GLY A 80 12.56 32.21 23.74
N ASN A 81 12.72 31.28 22.79
CA ASN A 81 11.99 31.32 21.54
C ASN A 81 10.83 30.33 21.66
N GLU A 82 9.66 30.94 21.81
CA GLU A 82 8.35 30.34 21.95
C GLU A 82 8.14 29.23 20.92
N THR A 83 7.90 28.02 21.42
CA THR A 83 7.27 26.97 20.63
C THR A 83 5.89 27.47 20.25
N ARG A 84 5.71 27.74 18.95
CA ARG A 84 4.41 28.11 18.39
C ARG A 84 3.47 26.93 18.59
N GLY A 85 2.70 26.98 19.68
CA GLY A 85 1.67 26.02 20.00
C GLY A 85 0.69 25.91 18.84
N VAL A 86 0.35 24.68 18.47
CA VAL A 86 -0.73 24.39 17.54
C VAL A 86 -2.02 24.97 18.14
N SER A 87 -2.49 26.09 17.59
CA SER A 87 -3.74 26.72 17.99
C SER A 87 -4.91 25.93 17.42
N TRP A 88 -5.72 25.35 18.29
CA TRP A 88 -6.92 24.56 17.99
C TRP A 88 -8.13 25.40 17.53
N THR A 89 -7.91 26.54 16.87
CA THR A 89 -8.99 27.42 16.40
C THR A 89 -9.57 26.99 15.04
N ASP A 90 -8.94 26.06 14.32
CA ASP A 90 -9.43 25.56 13.02
C ASP A 90 -10.23 24.24 13.10
N ALA A 91 -10.53 23.74 14.30
CA ALA A 91 -11.30 22.50 14.49
C ALA A 91 -12.83 22.65 14.32
N SER A 92 -13.32 23.76 13.77
CA SER A 92 -14.76 24.01 13.57
C SER A 92 -15.24 24.02 12.11
N SER A 93 -14.39 23.65 11.15
CA SER A 93 -14.87 23.38 9.78
C SER A 93 -15.51 22.00 9.70
N THR A 94 -16.78 21.93 10.09
CA THR A 94 -17.63 20.76 9.87
C THR A 94 -18.02 20.68 8.39
N ASP A 95 -17.55 19.63 7.72
CA ASP A 95 -18.06 19.18 6.42
C ASP A 95 -19.51 18.73 6.58
N LEU A 96 -20.43 19.69 6.47
CA LEU A 96 -21.83 19.42 6.14
C LEU A 96 -21.93 19.38 4.62
N MET A 97 -22.16 18.18 4.08
CA MET A 97 -22.59 17.95 2.71
C MET A 97 -23.96 18.60 2.47
N HIS A 98 -23.96 19.91 2.22
CA HIS A 98 -25.10 20.60 1.63
C HIS A 98 -25.01 20.48 0.12
N ALA A 99 -25.77 19.52 -0.42
CA ALA A 99 -26.16 19.54 -1.82
C ALA A 99 -27.01 20.80 -2.07
N HIS A 100 -26.40 21.84 -2.64
CA HIS A 100 -27.13 22.89 -3.33
C HIS A 100 -26.34 23.39 -4.53
N ASN A 101 -26.89 23.12 -5.71
CA ASN A 101 -26.55 23.78 -6.97
C ASN A 101 -26.72 25.29 -6.81
N ALA A 102 -25.62 26.02 -6.74
CA ALA A 102 -25.56 27.46 -7.05
C ALA A 102 -24.13 27.78 -7.47
N GLY A 103 -23.98 28.34 -8.68
CA GLY A 103 -22.71 28.60 -9.34
C GLY A 103 -21.69 29.32 -8.45
N ARG A 104 -20.68 28.57 -8.02
CA ARG A 104 -19.39 29.12 -7.61
C ARG A 104 -18.44 28.92 -8.78
N GLN A 105 -18.17 30.00 -9.51
CA GLN A 105 -16.94 30.13 -10.26
C GLN A 105 -15.80 30.07 -9.24
N GLU A 106 -15.32 28.86 -8.94
CA GLU A 106 -13.99 28.69 -8.42
C GLU A 106 -13.06 29.27 -9.48
N SER A 107 -12.37 30.35 -9.13
CA SER A 107 -11.22 30.83 -9.87
C SER A 107 -10.19 29.70 -9.86
N LEU A 108 -10.24 28.85 -10.88
CA LEU A 108 -9.19 27.90 -11.21
C LEU A 108 -7.88 28.69 -11.14
N SER A 109 -7.05 28.39 -10.16
CA SER A 109 -5.68 28.92 -10.10
C SER A 109 -5.10 28.71 -11.48
N ALA A 110 -4.80 29.80 -12.20
CA ALA A 110 -4.46 29.77 -13.62
C ALA A 110 -3.45 28.64 -13.85
N ALA A 111 -3.92 27.54 -14.46
CA ALA A 111 -3.08 26.38 -14.71
C ALA A 111 -1.92 26.90 -15.55
N THR A 112 -0.71 26.93 -14.97
CA THR A 112 0.48 27.38 -15.68
C THR A 112 0.53 26.59 -16.97
N GLN A 113 0.23 27.23 -18.10
CA GLN A 113 0.08 26.53 -19.38
C GLN A 113 1.44 25.92 -19.68
N ARG A 114 1.53 24.59 -19.58
CA ARG A 114 2.75 23.88 -19.94
C ARG A 114 2.95 24.03 -21.44
N PRO A 115 4.19 24.26 -21.91
CA PRO A 115 4.45 24.34 -23.34
C PRO A 115 4.05 23.02 -24.00
N TYR A 116 3.50 23.11 -25.21
CA TYR A 116 3.17 21.93 -25.98
C TYR A 116 4.45 21.21 -26.39
N VAL A 117 4.52 19.92 -26.05
CA VAL A 117 5.58 18.99 -26.45
C VAL A 117 4.89 17.69 -26.87
N PRO A 118 5.29 17.04 -27.97
CA PRO A 118 4.68 15.79 -28.43
C PRO A 118 5.09 14.60 -27.54
N LEU A 119 4.55 14.56 -26.31
CA LEU A 119 4.92 13.58 -25.29
C LEU A 119 4.68 12.12 -25.71
N GLY A 120 3.75 11.87 -26.64
CA GLY A 120 3.53 10.53 -27.20
C GLY A 120 4.72 10.02 -28.02
N GLU A 121 5.30 10.85 -28.87
CA GLU A 121 6.50 10.48 -29.65
C GLU A 121 7.75 10.42 -28.76
N VAL A 122 7.87 11.35 -27.82
CA VAL A 122 8.94 11.35 -26.82
C VAL A 122 8.90 10.07 -25.97
N ALA A 123 7.72 9.59 -25.59
CA ALA A 123 7.58 8.33 -24.85
C ALA A 123 7.95 7.10 -25.70
N LYS A 124 7.69 7.10 -27.02
CA LYS A 124 8.18 6.04 -27.91
C LYS A 124 9.71 6.00 -27.96
N LEU A 125 10.35 7.17 -28.03
CA LEU A 125 11.81 7.27 -27.99
C LEU A 125 12.38 6.85 -26.64
N GLU A 126 11.73 7.20 -25.53
CA GLU A 126 12.12 6.75 -24.19
C GLU A 126 12.05 5.22 -24.09
N LEU A 127 10.95 4.62 -24.55
CA LEU A 127 10.76 3.17 -24.55
C LEU A 127 11.79 2.47 -25.44
N GLN A 128 12.08 3.01 -26.62
CA GLN A 128 13.13 2.49 -27.49
C GLN A 128 14.51 2.58 -26.84
N GLY A 129 14.80 3.68 -26.12
CA GLY A 129 16.01 3.83 -25.32
C GLY A 129 16.11 2.77 -24.21
N ASP A 130 15.01 2.49 -23.51
CA ASP A 130 14.94 1.41 -22.51
C ASP A 130 15.21 0.04 -23.14
N TYR A 131 14.66 -0.25 -24.34
CA TYR A 131 14.95 -1.49 -25.06
C TYR A 131 16.42 -1.60 -25.49
N TYR A 132 17.04 -0.52 -25.95
CA TYR A 132 18.47 -0.52 -26.26
C TYR A 132 19.34 -0.73 -25.02
N MET A 133 18.99 -0.10 -23.90
CA MET A 133 19.68 -0.29 -22.63
C MET A 133 19.62 -1.76 -22.19
N GLU A 134 18.43 -2.37 -22.21
CA GLU A 134 18.24 -3.78 -21.85
C GLU A 134 18.94 -4.73 -22.84
N GLY A 135 18.98 -4.37 -24.12
CA GLY A 135 19.68 -5.10 -25.18
C GLY A 135 21.21 -4.93 -25.19
N GLY A 136 21.78 -4.07 -24.33
CA GLY A 136 23.22 -3.83 -24.23
C GLY A 136 23.80 -2.80 -25.21
N LEU A 137 22.96 -2.10 -25.98
CA LEU A 137 23.36 -1.05 -26.92
C LEU A 137 23.41 0.31 -26.21
N PHE A 138 24.39 0.47 -25.32
CA PHE A 138 24.41 1.59 -24.36
C PHE A 138 24.60 2.97 -24.98
N GLN A 139 25.34 3.07 -26.09
CA GLN A 139 25.58 4.35 -26.76
C GLN A 139 24.31 4.87 -27.44
N GLU A 140 23.55 4.00 -28.09
CA GLU A 140 22.26 4.35 -28.72
C GLU A 140 21.24 4.75 -27.64
N ALA A 141 21.15 3.98 -26.56
CA ALA A 141 20.29 4.31 -25.42
C ALA A 141 20.62 5.70 -24.84
N LEU A 142 21.90 6.04 -24.70
CA LEU A 142 22.35 7.33 -24.19
C LEU A 142 21.87 8.51 -25.07
N GLU A 143 21.95 8.36 -26.39
CA GLU A 143 21.49 9.38 -27.34
C GLU A 143 19.98 9.57 -27.27
N HIS A 144 19.22 8.46 -27.23
CA HIS A 144 17.77 8.49 -27.06
C HIS A 144 17.36 9.18 -25.75
N TYR A 145 17.98 8.81 -24.62
CA TYR A 145 17.69 9.46 -23.34
C TYR A 145 18.09 10.94 -23.33
N GLY A 146 19.16 11.34 -24.00
CA GLY A 146 19.56 12.75 -24.11
C GLY A 146 18.48 13.60 -24.80
N VAL A 147 17.93 13.10 -25.91
CA VAL A 147 16.83 13.77 -26.64
C VAL A 147 15.57 13.85 -25.78
N VAL A 148 15.19 12.75 -25.12
CA VAL A 148 14.00 12.69 -24.24
C VAL A 148 14.16 13.61 -23.03
N ALA A 149 15.34 13.62 -22.39
CA ALA A 149 15.63 14.49 -21.25
C ALA A 149 15.48 15.97 -21.62
N LYS A 150 15.94 16.36 -22.82
CA LYS A 150 15.77 17.72 -23.32
C LYS A 150 14.29 18.06 -23.51
N ALA A 151 13.50 17.16 -24.12
CA ALA A 151 12.07 17.36 -24.27
C ALA A 151 11.34 17.48 -22.91
N TYR A 152 11.67 16.63 -21.94
CA TYR A 152 11.10 16.69 -20.59
C TYR A 152 11.51 17.94 -19.80
N SER A 153 12.72 18.47 -20.05
CA SER A 153 13.14 19.74 -19.44
C SER A 153 12.32 20.94 -19.91
N ILE A 154 11.76 20.87 -21.12
CA ILE A 154 10.86 21.90 -21.69
C ILE A 154 9.43 21.66 -21.20
N ALA A 155 8.96 20.41 -21.22
CA ALA A 155 7.58 20.06 -20.93
C ALA A 155 7.19 20.16 -19.44
N TYR A 156 8.15 19.91 -18.54
CA TYR A 156 7.90 19.79 -17.10
C TYR A 156 8.67 20.83 -16.28
N PRO A 157 8.09 21.31 -15.16
CA PRO A 157 8.77 22.22 -14.25
C PRO A 157 10.00 21.54 -13.60
N GLU A 158 10.87 22.34 -12.96
CA GLU A 158 12.17 21.87 -12.48
C GLU A 158 12.10 20.60 -11.64
N ASN A 159 11.42 20.61 -10.49
CA ASN A 159 11.43 19.47 -9.56
C ASN A 159 10.39 18.39 -9.88
N HIS A 160 10.04 18.20 -11.16
CA HIS A 160 9.01 17.25 -11.57
C HIS A 160 9.52 15.80 -11.64
N SER A 161 8.71 14.85 -11.15
CA SER A 161 9.08 13.42 -11.06
C SER A 161 9.52 12.80 -12.40
N LYS A 162 8.87 13.16 -13.51
CA LYS A 162 9.27 12.68 -14.85
C LYS A 162 10.64 13.19 -15.30
N ARG A 163 11.00 14.42 -14.92
CA ARG A 163 12.31 15.01 -15.24
C ARG A 163 13.41 14.34 -14.41
N ILE A 164 13.12 14.04 -13.14
CA ILE A 164 14.03 13.28 -12.27
C ILE A 164 14.22 11.86 -12.81
N GLY A 165 13.13 11.15 -13.14
CA GLY A 165 13.19 9.77 -13.63
C GLY A 165 14.03 9.62 -14.90
N ILE A 166 13.88 10.52 -15.88
CA ILE A 166 14.71 10.46 -17.10
C ILE A 166 16.18 10.79 -16.82
N LEU A 167 16.49 11.66 -15.86
CA LEU A 167 17.87 11.94 -15.46
C LEU A 167 18.54 10.71 -14.84
N LEU A 168 17.80 9.90 -14.07
CA LEU A 168 18.29 8.63 -13.53
C LEU A 168 18.61 7.62 -14.63
N LYS A 169 17.70 7.46 -15.61
CA LYS A 169 17.94 6.61 -16.79
C LYS A 169 19.17 7.05 -17.59
N LEU A 170 19.28 8.37 -17.79
CA LEU A 170 20.41 8.98 -18.48
C LEU A 170 21.74 8.75 -17.72
N ALA A 171 21.72 8.86 -16.39
CA ALA A 171 22.88 8.55 -15.56
C ALA A 171 23.30 7.08 -15.68
N GLY A 172 22.33 6.16 -15.61
CA GLY A 172 22.58 4.74 -15.88
C GLY A 172 23.26 4.53 -17.24
N ALA A 173 22.78 5.19 -18.29
CA ALA A 173 23.39 5.11 -19.63
C ALA A 173 24.82 5.66 -19.66
N PHE A 174 25.07 6.80 -19.03
CA PHE A 174 26.41 7.35 -18.91
C PHE A 174 27.37 6.38 -18.18
N ARG A 175 26.91 5.73 -17.11
CA ARG A 175 27.71 4.72 -16.40
C ARG A 175 28.05 3.55 -17.32
N HIS A 176 27.08 3.01 -18.04
CA HIS A 176 27.30 1.87 -18.93
C HIS A 176 28.25 2.17 -20.11
N VAL A 177 28.29 3.40 -20.60
CA VAL A 177 29.25 3.86 -21.62
C VAL A 177 30.64 4.17 -21.01
N GLY A 178 30.78 4.17 -19.68
CA GLY A 178 32.04 4.44 -18.98
C GLY A 178 32.27 5.91 -18.63
N ARG A 179 31.29 6.79 -18.85
CA ARG A 179 31.35 8.22 -18.48
C ARG A 179 30.89 8.44 -17.04
N LEU A 180 31.68 7.92 -16.10
CA LEU A 180 31.30 7.83 -14.68
C LEU A 180 31.07 9.19 -14.00
N ASP A 181 31.91 10.20 -14.29
CA ASP A 181 31.75 11.55 -13.71
C ASP A 181 30.44 12.22 -14.14
N SER A 182 30.05 12.02 -15.40
CA SER A 182 28.78 12.51 -15.93
C SER A 182 27.58 11.77 -15.32
N SER A 183 27.71 10.45 -15.09
CA SER A 183 26.69 9.68 -14.35
C SER A 183 26.50 10.26 -12.95
N LYS A 184 27.59 10.40 -12.19
CA LYS A 184 27.58 10.93 -10.82
C LYS A 184 26.94 12.32 -10.76
N ALA A 185 27.34 13.24 -11.64
CA ALA A 185 26.78 14.59 -11.68
C ALA A 185 25.26 14.59 -11.95
N ASN A 186 24.77 13.72 -12.84
CA ASN A 186 23.34 13.59 -13.11
C ASN A 186 22.56 13.02 -11.92
N ILE A 187 23.13 12.03 -11.21
CA ILE A 187 22.52 11.45 -10.01
C ILE A 187 22.48 12.46 -8.87
N GLU A 188 23.56 13.19 -8.62
CA GLU A 188 23.58 14.25 -7.60
C GLU A 188 22.57 15.36 -7.90
N ASN A 189 22.39 15.71 -9.18
CA ASN A 189 21.34 16.63 -9.59
C ASN A 189 19.94 16.05 -9.31
N ALA A 190 19.70 14.79 -9.66
CA ALA A 190 18.44 14.11 -9.39
C ALA A 190 18.13 14.06 -7.87
N LEU A 191 19.12 13.79 -7.02
CA LEU A 191 18.97 13.80 -5.56
C LEU A 191 18.63 15.19 -5.02
N ARG A 192 19.28 16.26 -5.52
CA ARG A 192 18.93 17.64 -5.15
C ARG A 192 17.50 18.01 -5.54
N MET A 193 17.05 17.56 -6.72
CA MET A 193 15.68 17.78 -7.18
C MET A 193 14.66 16.98 -6.35
N LEU A 194 15.01 15.75 -5.93
CA LEU A 194 14.18 14.94 -5.03
C LEU A 194 14.07 15.57 -3.64
N ASP A 195 15.13 16.22 -3.17
CA ASP A 195 15.18 17.00 -1.93
C ASP A 195 14.27 18.24 -1.98
N ALA A 196 14.28 18.94 -3.11
CA ALA A 196 13.46 20.13 -3.34
C ALA A 196 11.99 19.80 -3.68
N SER A 197 11.66 18.52 -3.92
CA SER A 197 10.31 18.06 -4.20
C SER A 197 9.50 17.88 -2.90
N THR A 198 8.26 18.38 -2.87
CA THR A 198 7.40 18.33 -1.67
C THR A 198 6.92 16.93 -1.30
N ARG A 199 6.68 16.06 -2.29
CA ARG A 199 6.23 14.67 -2.11
C ARG A 199 6.89 13.75 -3.13
N SER A 200 8.19 13.50 -2.95
CA SER A 200 8.95 12.60 -3.79
C SER A 200 8.47 11.15 -3.65
N SER A 201 8.45 10.43 -4.77
CA SER A 201 8.05 9.01 -4.83
C SER A 201 9.15 8.16 -4.20
N LEU A 202 8.77 7.23 -3.32
CA LEU A 202 9.72 6.36 -2.64
C LEU A 202 10.50 5.48 -3.62
N GLU A 203 9.81 4.98 -4.65
CA GLU A 203 10.41 4.25 -5.77
C GLU A 203 11.55 5.03 -6.44
N LEU A 204 11.33 6.32 -6.75
CA LEU A 204 12.33 7.17 -7.42
C LEU A 204 13.52 7.48 -6.51
N ILE A 205 13.29 7.61 -5.20
CA ILE A 205 14.37 7.81 -4.22
C ILE A 205 15.24 6.56 -4.14
N CYS A 206 14.63 5.39 -3.98
CA CYS A 206 15.37 4.13 -3.91
C CYS A 206 16.13 3.87 -5.22
N GLU A 207 15.54 4.17 -6.37
CA GLU A 207 16.20 4.08 -7.68
C GLU A 207 17.39 5.05 -7.79
N ALA A 208 17.24 6.30 -7.34
CA ALA A 208 18.34 7.27 -7.32
C ALA A 208 19.51 6.81 -6.46
N LEU A 209 19.24 6.26 -5.27
CA LEU A 209 20.25 5.73 -4.36
C LEU A 209 20.91 4.44 -4.91
N LEU A 210 20.14 3.58 -5.59
CA LEU A 210 20.67 2.42 -6.30
C LEU A 210 21.67 2.86 -7.39
N GLU A 211 21.26 3.79 -8.25
CA GLU A 211 22.10 4.30 -9.34
C GLU A 211 23.35 5.02 -8.80
N LEU A 212 23.23 5.70 -7.66
CA LEU A 212 24.36 6.28 -6.92
C LEU A 212 25.35 5.19 -6.47
N GLY A 213 24.84 4.15 -5.80
CA GLY A 213 25.65 3.04 -5.31
C GLY A 213 26.40 2.32 -6.44
N LEU A 214 25.71 2.03 -7.54
CA LEU A 214 26.30 1.40 -8.73
C LEU A 214 27.39 2.28 -9.38
N THR A 215 27.18 3.60 -9.41
CA THR A 215 28.16 4.53 -9.96
C THR A 215 29.39 4.68 -9.06
N ARG A 216 29.20 4.71 -7.72
CA ARG A 216 30.29 4.72 -6.74
C ARG A 216 31.12 3.44 -6.79
N GLU A 217 30.46 2.29 -6.93
CA GLU A 217 31.11 0.98 -7.12
C GLU A 217 31.97 0.99 -8.40
N ALA A 218 31.45 1.50 -9.51
CA ALA A 218 32.18 1.63 -10.77
C ALA A 218 33.37 2.59 -10.70
N LEU A 219 33.30 3.64 -9.87
CA LEU A 219 34.42 4.55 -9.58
C LEU A 219 35.48 3.95 -8.65
N GLY A 220 35.26 2.73 -8.12
CA GLY A 220 36.15 2.07 -7.17
C GLY A 220 35.90 2.45 -5.71
N ILE A 221 34.93 3.31 -5.43
CA ILE A 221 34.57 3.76 -4.07
C ILE A 221 33.53 2.82 -3.48
N LYS A 222 33.93 1.56 -3.28
CA LYS A 222 33.04 0.45 -2.91
C LYS A 222 32.30 0.67 -1.59
N GLN A 223 32.97 1.22 -0.58
CA GLN A 223 32.39 1.42 0.75
C GLN A 223 31.22 2.41 0.74
N GLU A 224 31.40 3.58 0.10
CA GLU A 224 30.32 4.56 -0.07
C GLU A 224 29.19 4.04 -0.96
N GLY A 225 29.48 3.11 -1.86
CA GLY A 225 28.47 2.41 -2.66
C GLY A 225 27.60 1.51 -1.81
N ALA A 226 28.22 0.72 -0.91
CA ALA A 226 27.49 -0.12 0.04
C ALA A 226 26.64 0.70 1.02
N GLU A 227 27.14 1.84 1.48
CA GLU A 227 26.38 2.78 2.32
C GLU A 227 25.11 3.29 1.61
N ALA A 228 25.21 3.67 0.34
CA ALA A 228 24.04 4.11 -0.44
C ALA A 228 22.98 3.00 -0.59
N TYR A 229 23.39 1.73 -0.70
CA TYR A 229 22.47 0.60 -0.74
C TYR A 229 21.77 0.38 0.62
N GLU A 230 22.50 0.50 1.73
CA GLU A 230 21.92 0.40 3.07
C GLU A 230 20.94 1.57 3.34
N GLU A 231 21.29 2.80 2.94
CA GLU A 231 20.43 3.99 3.02
C GLU A 231 19.09 3.79 2.29
N ALA A 232 19.13 3.23 1.08
CA ALA A 232 17.92 2.97 0.30
C ALA A 232 16.95 2.04 1.05
N VAL A 233 17.47 1.01 1.71
CA VAL A 233 16.67 0.04 2.48
C VAL A 233 16.17 0.63 3.80
N GLU A 234 16.93 1.50 4.43
CA GLU A 234 16.51 2.20 5.64
C GLU A 234 15.37 3.18 5.38
N VAL A 235 15.48 3.99 4.34
CA VAL A 235 14.41 4.90 3.89
C VAL A 235 13.15 4.11 3.56
N MET A 236 13.28 3.00 2.83
CA MET A 236 12.14 2.12 2.54
C MET A 236 11.56 1.51 3.82
N ASN A 237 12.36 1.01 4.76
CA ASN A 237 11.84 0.42 6.01
C ASN A 237 11.03 1.41 6.86
N LEU A 238 11.38 2.70 6.82
CA LEU A 238 10.71 3.75 7.58
C LEU A 238 9.39 4.20 6.95
N PHE A 239 9.36 4.34 5.63
CA PHE A 239 8.24 5.01 4.93
C PHE A 239 7.40 4.09 4.04
N HIS A 240 7.87 2.88 3.72
CA HIS A 240 7.17 1.94 2.84
C HIS A 240 6.08 1.16 3.59
N ASN A 241 4.90 1.04 2.96
CA ASN A 241 3.85 0.11 3.37
C ASN A 241 4.02 -1.22 2.65
N TRP A 242 4.37 -2.26 3.40
CA TRP A 242 4.65 -3.60 2.89
C TRP A 242 3.41 -4.36 2.41
N GLY A 243 2.23 -4.03 2.97
CA GLY A 243 0.97 -4.72 2.69
C GLY A 243 0.17 -4.17 1.51
N GLU A 244 0.34 -2.90 1.17
CA GLU A 244 -0.55 -2.20 0.22
C GLU A 244 -0.60 -2.85 -1.17
N SER A 245 0.56 -3.25 -1.71
CA SER A 245 0.70 -3.91 -3.02
C SER A 245 -0.26 -5.10 -3.23
N HIS A 246 -0.56 -5.87 -2.17
CA HIS A 246 -1.35 -7.11 -2.24
C HIS A 246 -2.71 -7.01 -1.54
N ARG A 247 -3.14 -5.82 -1.12
CA ARG A 247 -4.44 -5.59 -0.44
C ARG A 247 -5.60 -6.27 -1.19
N MET A 248 -5.69 -6.03 -2.49
CA MET A 248 -6.77 -6.55 -3.34
C MET A 248 -6.46 -7.91 -3.97
N LEU A 249 -5.24 -8.43 -3.80
CA LEU A 249 -4.78 -9.68 -4.38
C LEU A 249 -4.93 -10.86 -3.42
N ARG A 250 -4.84 -10.60 -2.11
CA ARG A 250 -4.74 -11.60 -1.05
C ARG A 250 -5.94 -12.55 -0.96
N LEU A 251 -7.17 -12.04 -1.16
CA LEU A 251 -8.39 -12.85 -1.06
C LEU A 251 -8.83 -13.49 -2.39
N LEU A 252 -8.11 -13.25 -3.49
CA LEU A 252 -8.48 -13.76 -4.82
C LEU A 252 -8.58 -15.29 -4.91
N PRO A 253 -7.74 -16.08 -4.22
CA PRO A 253 -7.90 -17.54 -4.14
C PRO A 253 -9.30 -18.02 -3.72
N ARG A 254 -10.08 -17.18 -3.02
CA ARG A 254 -11.44 -17.51 -2.57
C ARG A 254 -12.49 -17.44 -3.69
N LEU A 255 -12.15 -16.84 -4.83
CA LEU A 255 -13.03 -16.79 -6.01
C LEU A 255 -13.19 -18.15 -6.69
N GLY A 256 -12.16 -19.00 -6.60
CA GLY A 256 -12.16 -20.34 -7.19
C GLY A 256 -13.25 -21.22 -6.60
N ARG A 257 -14.26 -21.57 -7.40
CA ARG A 257 -15.41 -22.39 -6.97
C ARG A 257 -15.31 -23.86 -7.36
N ARG A 258 -14.39 -24.22 -8.25
CA ARG A 258 -14.21 -25.58 -8.76
C ARG A 258 -12.91 -26.18 -8.22
N PHE A 259 -12.91 -27.49 -8.00
CA PHE A 259 -11.74 -28.21 -7.49
C PHE A 259 -11.19 -29.27 -8.48
N SER A 260 -12.02 -29.81 -9.37
CA SER A 260 -11.58 -30.83 -10.34
C SER A 260 -11.04 -30.23 -11.64
N LEU A 261 -11.63 -29.13 -12.12
CA LEU A 261 -11.21 -28.38 -13.31
C LEU A 261 -11.17 -26.90 -12.95
N ASN A 262 -10.26 -26.14 -13.55
CA ASN A 262 -10.03 -24.72 -13.25
C ASN A 262 -9.66 -24.46 -11.77
N PHE A 263 -8.91 -25.38 -11.16
CA PHE A 263 -8.54 -25.26 -9.74
C PHE A 263 -7.41 -24.26 -9.52
N GLU A 264 -6.70 -23.84 -10.58
CA GLU A 264 -5.70 -22.78 -10.55
C GLU A 264 -6.25 -21.47 -10.01
N GLU A 265 -7.56 -21.20 -10.15
CA GLU A 265 -8.24 -20.05 -9.54
C GLU A 265 -8.06 -20.02 -8.00
N LYS A 266 -7.88 -21.17 -7.36
CA LYS A 266 -7.63 -21.30 -5.91
C LYS A 266 -6.16 -21.13 -5.54
N PHE A 267 -5.27 -21.09 -6.52
CA PHE A 267 -3.81 -21.02 -6.33
C PHE A 267 -3.20 -19.86 -7.13
N VAL A 268 -4.00 -18.87 -7.50
CA VAL A 268 -3.52 -17.66 -8.17
C VAL A 268 -2.44 -17.01 -7.31
N TYR A 269 -1.29 -16.78 -7.92
CA TYR A 269 -0.13 -16.19 -7.27
C TYR A 269 0.33 -14.97 -8.07
N PHE A 270 0.63 -13.90 -7.35
CA PHE A 270 1.15 -12.66 -7.90
C PHE A 270 2.48 -12.40 -7.22
N SER A 271 3.53 -12.26 -8.02
CA SER A 271 4.89 -12.05 -7.52
C SER A 271 5.00 -10.66 -6.91
N PRO A 272 5.62 -10.50 -5.73
CA PRO A 272 5.87 -9.17 -5.17
C PRO A 272 6.82 -8.34 -6.03
N PHE A 273 7.67 -8.96 -6.85
CA PHE A 273 8.58 -8.25 -7.75
C PHE A 273 7.86 -7.52 -8.90
N ASP A 274 6.65 -7.95 -9.26
CA ASP A 274 5.86 -7.33 -10.35
C ASP A 274 4.97 -6.18 -9.84
N TYR A 275 4.44 -6.32 -8.62
CA TYR A 275 3.46 -5.39 -8.03
C TYR A 275 4.07 -4.42 -7.00
N ASP A 276 5.36 -4.55 -6.68
CA ASP A 276 6.09 -3.64 -5.80
C ASP A 276 7.52 -3.44 -6.31
N ARG A 277 7.67 -2.49 -7.24
CA ARG A 277 8.98 -2.17 -7.84
C ARG A 277 9.98 -1.64 -6.81
N THR A 278 9.53 -0.89 -5.80
CA THR A 278 10.38 -0.42 -4.71
C THR A 278 11.03 -1.59 -3.97
N PHE A 279 10.26 -2.65 -3.70
CA PHE A 279 10.78 -3.88 -3.09
C PHE A 279 11.84 -4.55 -3.98
N ALA A 280 11.62 -4.65 -5.29
CA ALA A 280 12.60 -5.22 -6.23
C ALA A 280 13.90 -4.39 -6.29
N ILE A 281 13.80 -3.07 -6.30
CA ILE A 281 14.96 -2.15 -6.26
C ILE A 281 15.76 -2.36 -4.97
N ALA A 282 15.08 -2.40 -3.83
CA ALA A 282 15.72 -2.63 -2.54
C ALA A 282 16.40 -4.01 -2.45
N ASP A 283 15.79 -5.05 -3.02
CA ASP A 283 16.38 -6.38 -3.09
C ASP A 283 17.69 -6.36 -3.89
N GLN A 284 17.71 -5.63 -5.01
CA GLN A 284 18.90 -5.41 -5.83
C GLN A 284 19.98 -4.62 -5.08
N CYS A 285 19.61 -3.58 -4.33
CA CYS A 285 20.54 -2.83 -3.46
C CYS A 285 21.24 -3.78 -2.49
N MET A 286 20.47 -4.65 -1.81
CA MET A 286 21.03 -5.58 -0.82
C MET A 286 21.89 -6.66 -1.46
N GLU A 287 21.53 -7.18 -2.63
CA GLU A 287 22.38 -8.11 -3.37
C GLU A 287 23.75 -7.49 -3.72
N ARG A 288 23.74 -6.24 -4.17
CA ARG A 288 24.96 -5.52 -4.51
C ARG A 288 25.80 -5.22 -3.27
N ALA A 289 25.19 -4.74 -2.19
CA ALA A 289 25.86 -4.51 -0.91
C ALA A 289 26.53 -5.79 -0.39
N GLU A 290 25.84 -6.93 -0.45
CA GLU A 290 26.40 -8.22 -0.07
C GLU A 290 27.64 -8.57 -0.88
N ARG A 291 27.60 -8.40 -2.21
CA ARG A 291 28.74 -8.65 -3.09
C ARG A 291 29.93 -7.77 -2.70
N VAL A 292 29.70 -6.48 -2.49
CA VAL A 292 30.74 -5.55 -2.06
C VAL A 292 31.36 -5.97 -0.72
N TYR A 293 30.56 -6.34 0.27
CA TYR A 293 31.09 -6.76 1.57
C TYR A 293 31.83 -8.10 1.51
N ARG A 294 31.39 -9.04 0.68
CA ARG A 294 32.13 -10.29 0.42
C ARG A 294 33.49 -10.00 -0.21
N GLU A 295 33.55 -9.12 -1.20
CA GLU A 295 34.82 -8.72 -1.84
C GLU A 295 35.75 -7.99 -0.87
N ALA A 296 35.20 -7.21 0.06
CA ALA A 296 35.96 -6.54 1.11
C ALA A 296 36.38 -7.46 2.28
N GLY A 297 35.90 -8.71 2.33
CA GLY A 297 36.12 -9.62 3.46
C GLY A 297 35.40 -9.23 4.75
N ASN A 298 34.37 -8.37 4.68
CA ASN A 298 33.61 -7.92 5.84
C ASN A 298 32.43 -8.86 6.14
N ASN A 299 32.68 -9.88 6.97
CA ASN A 299 31.67 -10.88 7.32
C ASN A 299 30.47 -10.29 8.09
N GLU A 300 30.70 -9.28 8.93
CA GLU A 300 29.64 -8.64 9.71
C GLU A 300 28.65 -7.89 8.80
N GLY A 301 29.18 -7.16 7.81
CA GLY A 301 28.38 -6.48 6.80
C GLY A 301 27.54 -7.44 5.98
N VAL A 302 28.12 -8.58 5.56
CA VAL A 302 27.40 -9.63 4.83
C VAL A 302 26.23 -10.19 5.65
N ILE A 303 26.47 -10.54 6.92
CA ILE A 303 25.42 -11.06 7.80
C ILE A 303 24.30 -10.03 7.98
N ARG A 304 24.64 -8.77 8.23
CA ARG A 304 23.66 -7.68 8.41
C ARG A 304 22.79 -7.49 7.17
N VAL A 305 23.40 -7.43 5.99
CA VAL A 305 22.68 -7.25 4.72
C VAL A 305 21.76 -8.44 4.44
N LEU A 306 22.25 -9.67 4.62
CA LEU A 306 21.44 -10.87 4.44
C LEU A 306 20.26 -10.96 5.42
N GLN A 307 20.47 -10.60 6.68
CA GLN A 307 19.40 -10.55 7.68
C GLN A 307 18.33 -9.55 7.28
N ARG A 308 18.70 -8.32 6.92
CA ARG A 308 17.75 -7.29 6.47
C ARG A 308 17.02 -7.71 5.18
N ARG A 309 17.72 -8.31 4.21
CA ARG A 309 17.11 -8.83 2.96
C ARG A 309 16.10 -9.94 3.27
N LYS A 310 16.43 -10.85 4.19
CA LYS A 310 15.52 -11.90 4.69
C LYS A 310 14.30 -11.32 5.39
N GLU A 311 14.48 -10.37 6.31
CA GLU A 311 13.37 -9.73 7.02
C GLU A 311 12.42 -9.01 6.06
N MET A 312 12.97 -8.38 5.02
CA MET A 312 12.19 -7.72 4.00
C MET A 312 11.27 -8.69 3.23
N ILE A 313 11.83 -9.81 2.76
CA ILE A 313 11.04 -10.83 2.06
C ILE A 313 10.04 -11.51 3.01
N ASP A 314 10.40 -11.72 4.28
CA ASP A 314 9.51 -12.27 5.30
C ASP A 314 8.32 -11.34 5.59
N LYS A 315 8.56 -10.01 5.74
CA LYS A 315 7.48 -9.00 5.85
C LYS A 315 6.56 -9.02 4.64
N LYS A 316 7.12 -9.18 3.44
CA LYS A 316 6.34 -9.27 2.22
C LYS A 316 5.48 -10.53 2.24
N PHE A 317 6.07 -11.71 2.42
CA PHE A 317 5.32 -12.97 2.46
C PHE A 317 4.26 -13.00 3.57
N PHE A 318 4.56 -12.45 4.75
CA PHE A 318 3.59 -12.33 5.84
C PHE A 318 2.34 -11.56 5.40
N ASN A 319 2.52 -10.44 4.69
CA ASN A 319 1.41 -9.66 4.16
C ASN A 319 0.64 -10.35 3.02
N LEU A 320 1.27 -11.30 2.32
CA LEU A 320 0.61 -12.15 1.33
C LEU A 320 -0.15 -13.33 1.97
N ARG A 321 0.08 -13.67 3.26
CA ARG A 321 -0.56 -14.82 3.89
C ARG A 321 -2.07 -14.64 3.99
N ASP A 322 -2.80 -15.72 3.70
CA ASP A 322 -4.20 -15.89 4.01
C ASP A 322 -4.50 -17.36 4.29
N PHE A 323 -5.57 -17.64 5.02
CA PHE A 323 -6.03 -19.00 5.27
C PHE A 323 -6.90 -19.51 4.14
N ALA A 324 -6.80 -20.80 3.82
CA ALA A 324 -7.69 -21.42 2.84
C ALA A 324 -9.16 -21.31 3.29
N GLY A 325 -10.03 -20.97 2.34
CA GLY A 325 -11.47 -21.03 2.52
C GLY A 325 -12.02 -22.43 2.22
N ARG A 326 -13.11 -22.49 1.44
CA ARG A 326 -13.67 -23.76 0.98
C ARG A 326 -12.76 -24.43 -0.08
N ILE A 327 -12.34 -25.67 0.20
CA ILE A 327 -11.46 -26.44 -0.68
C ILE A 327 -12.25 -27.06 -1.85
N HIS A 328 -13.26 -27.88 -1.54
CA HIS A 328 -14.02 -28.59 -2.56
C HIS A 328 -14.97 -27.70 -3.37
N THR A 329 -15.46 -28.23 -4.47
CA THR A 329 -16.37 -27.55 -5.39
C THR A 329 -17.59 -26.97 -4.66
N MET A 330 -17.93 -25.73 -5.01
CA MET A 330 -19.14 -25.02 -4.60
C MET A 330 -20.00 -24.76 -5.84
N ARG A 331 -21.26 -25.19 -5.81
CA ARG A 331 -22.24 -24.87 -6.85
C ARG A 331 -23.08 -23.66 -6.41
N GLY A 332 -23.39 -22.75 -7.34
CA GLY A 332 -24.17 -21.55 -7.02
C GLY A 332 -23.38 -20.44 -6.31
N HIS A 333 -24.08 -19.69 -5.44
CA HIS A 333 -23.55 -18.63 -4.57
C HIS A 333 -22.61 -17.60 -5.22
N TRP A 334 -22.86 -17.23 -6.48
CA TRP A 334 -22.01 -16.30 -7.23
C TRP A 334 -21.96 -14.89 -6.62
N MET A 335 -22.99 -14.48 -5.88
CA MET A 335 -23.05 -13.18 -5.19
C MET A 335 -22.02 -13.05 -4.05
N ARG A 336 -21.44 -14.16 -3.55
CA ARG A 336 -20.39 -14.11 -2.52
C ARG A 336 -19.11 -13.39 -2.96
N ARG A 337 -18.90 -13.21 -4.28
CA ARG A 337 -17.80 -12.40 -4.81
C ARG A 337 -17.76 -10.98 -4.23
N ALA A 338 -18.93 -10.40 -3.90
CA ALA A 338 -19.01 -9.07 -3.29
C ALA A 338 -18.44 -9.02 -1.87
N GLN A 339 -18.46 -10.14 -1.14
CA GLN A 339 -17.83 -10.26 0.18
C GLN A 339 -16.33 -10.55 0.07
N HIS A 340 -15.90 -11.23 -1.00
CA HIS A 340 -14.49 -11.58 -1.22
C HIS A 340 -13.68 -10.41 -1.79
N LEU A 341 -14.28 -9.59 -2.65
CA LEU A 341 -13.65 -8.43 -3.26
C LEU A 341 -13.97 -7.18 -2.45
N THR A 342 -13.28 -7.02 -1.33
CA THR A 342 -13.45 -5.91 -0.39
C THR A 342 -12.09 -5.30 -0.03
N ASN A 343 -12.10 -4.14 0.63
CA ASN A 343 -10.91 -3.52 1.20
C ASN A 343 -10.48 -4.27 2.47
N ALA A 344 -10.23 -5.57 2.37
CA ALA A 344 -9.86 -6.40 3.49
C ALA A 344 -8.57 -5.85 4.13
N PRO A 345 -8.54 -5.65 5.46
CA PRO A 345 -7.36 -5.13 6.12
C PRO A 345 -6.19 -6.09 5.88
N THR A 346 -5.03 -5.51 5.56
CA THR A 346 -3.78 -6.27 5.44
C THR A 346 -3.26 -6.60 6.84
N PRO A 347 -2.44 -7.66 7.01
CA PRO A 347 -1.84 -7.95 8.31
C PRO A 347 -1.07 -6.75 8.90
N ASP A 348 -0.34 -6.00 8.07
CA ASP A 348 0.38 -4.78 8.49
C ASP A 348 -0.58 -3.70 9.03
N GLU A 349 -1.63 -3.34 8.28
CA GLU A 349 -2.61 -2.34 8.71
C GLU A 349 -3.36 -2.79 9.97
N LEU A 350 -3.75 -4.06 10.04
CA LEU A 350 -4.49 -4.62 11.16
C LEU A 350 -3.68 -4.52 12.47
N LEU A 351 -2.38 -4.80 12.40
CA LEU A 351 -1.50 -4.72 13.57
C LEU A 351 -1.19 -3.25 13.94
N ARG A 352 -0.94 -2.38 12.95
CA ARG A 352 -0.67 -0.95 13.18
C ARG A 352 -1.85 -0.21 13.79
N TYR A 353 -3.04 -0.42 13.24
CA TYR A 353 -4.28 0.26 13.65
C TYR A 353 -5.17 -0.65 14.51
N THR A 354 -4.54 -1.49 15.33
CA THR A 354 -5.27 -2.30 16.32
C THR A 354 -6.09 -1.35 17.20
N PRO A 355 -7.39 -1.61 17.44
CA PRO A 355 -8.28 -0.68 18.16
C PRO A 355 -7.87 -0.39 19.60
N THR A 356 -6.91 -1.15 20.16
CA THR A 356 -6.32 -0.91 21.47
C THR A 356 -5.18 0.11 21.44
N ILE A 357 -4.42 0.17 20.34
CA ILE A 357 -3.29 1.09 20.14
C ILE A 357 -3.79 2.35 19.45
N HIS A 358 -4.41 2.21 18.28
CA HIS A 358 -5.04 3.31 17.56
C HIS A 358 -6.53 3.34 17.96
N GLN A 359 -6.77 3.91 19.14
CA GLN A 359 -8.12 3.95 19.72
C GLN A 359 -9.07 4.76 18.84
N VAL A 360 -10.31 4.26 18.76
CA VAL A 360 -11.38 5.00 18.09
C VAL A 360 -11.73 6.20 18.97
N HIS A 361 -11.55 7.40 18.43
CA HIS A 361 -12.06 8.60 19.08
C HIS A 361 -13.57 8.51 19.18
N ARG A 362 -14.08 8.51 20.42
CA ARG A 362 -15.49 8.33 20.73
C ARG A 362 -15.99 9.56 21.48
N ASP A 363 -16.76 10.38 20.79
CA ASP A 363 -17.34 11.62 21.34
C ASP A 363 -18.76 11.36 21.85
N PHE A 364 -18.96 11.54 23.17
CA PHE A 364 -20.24 11.30 23.83
C PHE A 364 -21.32 12.32 23.46
N LYS A 365 -20.95 13.45 22.85
CA LYS A 365 -21.89 14.44 22.33
C LYS A 365 -22.90 13.84 21.34
N TYR A 366 -22.52 12.78 20.63
CA TYR A 366 -23.36 12.09 19.65
C TYR A 366 -23.91 10.76 20.18
N GLU A 367 -23.74 10.48 21.48
CA GLU A 367 -24.13 9.22 22.09
C GLU A 367 -25.16 9.43 23.21
N LEU A 368 -25.85 8.33 23.56
CA LEU A 368 -26.83 8.28 24.64
C LEU A 368 -26.31 7.54 25.88
N THR A 369 -25.02 7.21 25.89
CA THR A 369 -24.39 6.45 26.97
C THR A 369 -23.01 7.04 27.23
N ALA A 370 -22.72 7.33 28.49
CA ALA A 370 -21.40 7.77 28.92
C ALA A 370 -20.94 6.91 30.12
N PRO A 371 -19.62 6.88 30.39
CA PRO A 371 -19.10 6.33 31.63
C PRO A 371 -19.59 7.10 32.85
N ILE A 372 -19.58 6.43 34.01
CA ILE A 372 -19.83 7.07 35.31
C ILE A 372 -18.84 8.21 35.51
N GLY A 373 -19.33 9.37 35.96
CA GLY A 373 -18.55 10.61 36.11
C GLY A 373 -18.62 11.54 34.89
N ARG A 374 -19.09 11.06 33.74
CA ARG A 374 -19.29 11.86 32.51
C ARG A 374 -20.75 11.89 32.04
N GLU A 375 -21.68 11.77 32.98
CA GLU A 375 -23.12 11.68 32.71
C GLU A 375 -23.67 12.92 31.97
N LYS A 376 -23.03 14.09 32.15
CA LYS A 376 -23.43 15.37 31.53
C LYS A 376 -22.93 15.54 30.10
N ASP A 377 -22.01 14.70 29.65
CA ASP A 377 -21.38 14.80 28.31
C ASP A 377 -22.20 14.10 27.22
N VAL A 378 -23.23 13.35 27.61
CA VAL A 378 -24.16 12.67 26.72
C VAL A 378 -24.91 13.70 25.84
N MET A 379 -25.27 13.32 24.61
CA MET A 379 -26.04 14.16 23.68
C MET A 379 -27.17 14.90 24.43
N PRO A 380 -27.30 16.24 24.35
CA PRO A 380 -28.29 16.96 25.14
C PRO A 380 -29.73 16.71 24.65
N GLY A 381 -30.72 17.02 25.49
CA GLY A 381 -32.13 17.03 25.08
C GLY A 381 -32.94 17.97 25.95
N VAL A 382 -33.97 18.57 25.35
CA VAL A 382 -34.85 19.52 26.04
C VAL A 382 -35.81 18.76 26.94
N ASN A 383 -36.00 19.24 28.17
CA ASN A 383 -36.93 18.66 29.15
C ASN A 383 -36.70 17.17 29.44
N ARG A 384 -35.43 16.76 29.57
CA ARG A 384 -35.11 15.38 29.95
C ARG A 384 -35.45 15.12 31.41
N VAL A 385 -36.40 14.20 31.62
CA VAL A 385 -36.78 13.67 32.92
C VAL A 385 -36.43 12.19 32.96
N VAL A 386 -35.59 11.80 33.91
CA VAL A 386 -35.27 10.39 34.15
C VAL A 386 -36.46 9.75 34.88
N LEU A 387 -37.11 8.78 34.23
CA LEU A 387 -38.31 8.12 34.76
C LEU A 387 -37.96 6.97 35.72
N ASP A 388 -37.38 5.90 35.18
CA ASP A 388 -36.94 4.69 35.88
C ASP A 388 -35.89 3.95 35.02
N MET A 389 -35.31 2.88 35.53
CA MET A 389 -34.34 2.05 34.79
C MET A 389 -34.94 1.20 33.65
N GLY A 390 -36.22 1.37 33.31
CA GLY A 390 -36.87 0.63 32.22
C GLY A 390 -37.14 -0.85 32.53
N ASN A 391 -37.41 -1.20 33.79
CA ASN A 391 -37.60 -2.60 34.19
C ASN A 391 -38.79 -3.27 33.45
N PRO A 392 -38.61 -4.40 32.75
CA PRO A 392 -39.67 -5.02 31.95
C PRO A 392 -40.85 -5.54 32.79
N TYR A 393 -40.66 -5.78 34.09
CA TYR A 393 -41.69 -6.32 34.98
C TYR A 393 -42.67 -5.26 35.53
N ARG A 394 -42.41 -3.96 35.31
CA ARG A 394 -43.29 -2.86 35.76
C ARG A 394 -44.69 -2.89 35.15
N ARG A 395 -44.86 -3.62 34.03
CA ARG A 395 -46.13 -3.81 33.31
C ARG A 395 -46.97 -4.98 33.84
N ARG A 396 -46.47 -5.74 34.82
CA ARG A 396 -47.20 -6.86 35.43
C ARG A 396 -48.19 -6.33 36.47
N GLY A 397 -48.35 -7.05 37.58
CA GLY A 397 -49.26 -6.69 38.66
C GLY A 397 -48.61 -5.87 39.77
N ARG A 398 -49.45 -5.43 40.71
CA ARG A 398 -49.03 -4.63 41.88
C ARG A 398 -47.92 -5.27 42.71
N LEU A 399 -47.89 -6.60 42.80
CA LEU A 399 -46.86 -7.33 43.53
C LEU A 399 -45.48 -7.15 42.89
N SER A 400 -45.38 -7.27 41.56
CA SER A 400 -44.15 -7.01 40.82
C SER A 400 -43.69 -5.57 41.00
N ASN A 401 -44.62 -4.61 41.00
CA ASN A 401 -44.28 -3.19 41.23
C ASN A 401 -43.78 -2.93 42.66
N LYS A 402 -44.31 -3.62 43.67
CA LYS A 402 -43.79 -3.55 45.05
C LYS A 402 -42.37 -4.10 45.17
N MET A 403 -42.04 -5.16 44.44
CA MET A 403 -40.69 -5.76 44.45
C MET A 403 -39.63 -4.85 43.82
N LEU A 404 -40.03 -3.91 42.96
CA LEU A 404 -39.14 -3.03 42.21
C LEU A 404 -38.96 -1.64 42.84
N ARG A 405 -39.68 -1.38 43.95
CA ARG A 405 -39.89 -0.04 44.49
C ARG A 405 -38.61 0.75 44.77
N ASP A 406 -37.57 0.07 45.26
CA ASP A 406 -36.34 0.74 45.73
C ASP A 406 -35.20 0.69 44.70
N ALA A 407 -35.41 0.02 43.56
CA ALA A 407 -34.37 -0.21 42.57
C ALA A 407 -33.83 1.11 41.98
N ASP A 408 -34.72 2.05 41.62
CA ASP A 408 -34.32 3.33 41.04
C ASP A 408 -33.59 4.22 42.06
N HIS A 409 -34.02 4.19 43.33
CA HIS A 409 -33.34 4.92 44.40
C HIS A 409 -31.92 4.37 44.64
N ASN A 410 -31.76 3.06 44.67
CA ASN A 410 -30.47 2.41 44.82
C ASN A 410 -29.53 2.69 43.63
N PHE A 411 -30.07 2.70 42.41
CA PHE A 411 -29.30 3.04 41.21
C PHE A 411 -28.85 4.52 41.22
N ALA A 412 -29.75 5.45 41.56
CA ALA A 412 -29.41 6.86 41.70
C ALA A 412 -28.33 7.09 42.76
N LYS A 413 -28.40 6.38 43.90
CA LYS A 413 -27.38 6.42 44.95
C LYS A 413 -26.03 5.88 44.46
N TYR A 414 -26.03 4.77 43.73
CA TYR A 414 -24.83 4.16 43.16
C TYR A 414 -24.10 5.10 42.19
N VAL A 415 -24.82 5.71 41.25
CA VAL A 415 -24.23 6.64 40.27
C VAL A 415 -23.66 7.87 40.97
N ARG A 416 -24.42 8.49 41.90
CA ARG A 416 -23.96 9.65 42.67
C ARG A 416 -22.74 9.34 43.53
N GLN A 417 -22.73 8.23 44.27
CA GLN A 417 -21.63 7.88 45.16
C GLN A 417 -20.31 7.67 44.40
N LYS A 418 -20.38 7.19 43.16
CA LYS A 418 -19.21 7.01 42.30
C LYS A 418 -18.81 8.27 41.53
N GLU A 419 -19.73 9.22 41.35
CA GLU A 419 -19.44 10.54 40.77
C GLU A 419 -18.57 11.41 41.70
N TYR A 420 -18.68 11.24 43.03
CA TYR A 420 -17.92 12.02 44.03
C TYR A 420 -16.67 11.32 44.59
N ASN A 421 -16.41 10.07 44.21
CA ASN A 421 -15.25 9.27 44.67
C ASN A 421 -14.14 9.16 43.61
N ILE A 422 -14.25 9.90 42.51
CA ILE A 422 -13.24 10.09 41.46
C ILE A 422 -12.77 11.54 41.57
#